data_AF-T1DAF1-F1
#
_entry.id   AF-T1DAF1-F1
#
_cell.length_a   1.000
_cell.length_b   1.000
_cell.length_c   1.000
_cell.angle_alpha   90.00
_cell.angle_beta   90.00
_cell.angle_gamma   90.00
#
_symmetry.space_group_name_H-M   'P 1'
#
loop_
_entity.id
_entity.type
_entity.pdbx_description
1 polymer ?
#
loop_
_entity_poly.entity_id
_entity_poly.type
_entity_poly.pdbx_seq_one_letter_code
_entity_poly.pdbx_strand_id
1 'polypeptide(L)'
;KVLVRRGPIGAEVRVGVDTTSYASTSEIDFVSAKEVELMDVSPKQIVSVSTSLIPFIEHDDANRALMGANMQKQAVPLLVPEAPYIGTGVEARAARDAGDVVLAEGVGTVTDVSGE
;
A
#
# COMPACT_ATOMS: atom_id res chain seq x y z
N LYS A 1 -4.97 -23.27 17.21
CA LYS A 1 -5.21 -23.44 15.76
C LYS A 1 -5.13 -22.06 15.14
N VAL A 2 -4.37 -21.90 14.06
CA VAL A 2 -4.18 -20.62 13.37
C VAL A 2 -4.91 -20.70 12.04
N LEU A 3 -5.68 -19.66 11.71
CA LEU A 3 -6.34 -19.56 10.40
C LEU A 3 -5.26 -19.25 9.36
N VAL A 4 -5.15 -20.08 8.34
CA VAL A 4 -4.18 -19.89 7.26
C VAL A 4 -4.87 -19.92 5.91
N ARG A 5 -4.35 -19.13 4.98
CA ARG A 5 -4.59 -19.32 3.55
C ARG A 5 -3.57 -20.33 3.07
N ARG A 6 -4.01 -21.53 2.65
CA ARG A 6 -3.07 -22.52 2.11
C ARG A 6 -2.51 -21.99 0.80
N GLY A 7 -1.19 -21.89 0.69
CA GLY A 7 -0.52 -21.82 -0.60
C GLY A 7 -0.44 -23.21 -1.23
N PRO A 8 -0.21 -23.33 -2.55
CA PRO A 8 0.24 -24.58 -3.14
C PRO A 8 1.48 -25.09 -2.37
N ILE A 9 1.38 -26.30 -1.84
CA ILE A 9 2.49 -26.97 -1.18
C ILE A 9 3.60 -27.14 -2.22
N GLY A 10 4.72 -26.43 -2.05
CA GLY A 10 5.85 -26.46 -2.99
C GLY A 10 5.97 -25.29 -3.98
N ALA A 11 5.29 -24.16 -3.77
CA ALA A 11 5.63 -22.93 -4.50
C ALA A 11 7.00 -22.40 -4.06
N GLU A 12 8.06 -22.86 -4.73
CA GLU A 12 9.33 -22.15 -4.73
C GLU A 12 9.12 -20.76 -5.33
N VAL A 13 9.51 -19.71 -4.60
CA VAL A 13 9.67 -18.37 -5.16
C VAL A 13 10.91 -18.39 -6.06
N ARG A 14 10.75 -18.75 -7.33
CA ARG A 14 11.80 -18.61 -8.33
C ARG A 14 11.81 -17.19 -8.87
N VAL A 15 12.71 -16.36 -8.34
CA VAL A 15 13.00 -15.05 -8.91
C VAL A 15 13.86 -15.24 -10.16
N GLY A 16 13.20 -15.31 -11.32
CA GLY A 16 13.81 -15.38 -12.65
C GLY A 16 13.22 -14.31 -13.57
N VAL A 17 13.99 -13.92 -14.60
CA VAL A 17 13.80 -12.71 -15.42
C VAL A 17 12.47 -12.65 -16.20
N ASP A 18 11.74 -13.76 -16.42
CA ASP A 18 10.66 -13.78 -17.42
C ASP A 18 9.29 -14.34 -17.02
N THR A 19 9.06 -14.87 -15.81
CA THR A 19 7.67 -15.17 -15.38
C THR A 19 7.60 -15.55 -13.90
N THR A 20 6.89 -14.75 -13.11
CA THR A 20 6.46 -15.14 -11.76
C THR A 20 5.03 -15.65 -11.85
N SER A 21 4.80 -16.94 -11.64
CA SER A 21 3.45 -17.50 -11.54
C SER A 21 3.12 -17.76 -10.06
N TYR A 22 2.10 -17.05 -9.56
CA TYR A 22 1.55 -17.28 -8.24
C TYR A 22 0.35 -18.22 -8.40
N ALA A 23 0.51 -19.49 -8.03
CA ALA A 23 -0.64 -20.39 -7.98
C ALA A 23 -1.57 -19.92 -6.86
N SER A 24 -2.78 -19.50 -7.25
CA SER A 24 -3.81 -19.04 -6.32
C SER A 24 -4.55 -20.24 -5.76
N THR A 25 -4.31 -20.53 -4.48
CA THR A 25 -5.22 -21.34 -3.67
C THR A 25 -6.07 -20.39 -2.82
N SER A 26 -7.38 -20.62 -2.88
CA SER A 26 -8.42 -19.83 -2.18
C SER A 26 -8.87 -20.51 -0.89
N GLU A 27 -8.23 -21.62 -0.51
CA GLU A 27 -8.66 -22.45 0.61
C GLU A 27 -8.16 -21.87 1.93
N ILE A 28 -9.11 -21.70 2.85
CA ILE A 28 -8.88 -21.22 4.21
C ILE A 28 -9.07 -22.42 5.14
N ASP A 29 -8.07 -22.70 5.98
CA ASP A 29 -8.08 -23.85 6.90
C ASP A 29 -7.47 -23.48 8.26
N PHE A 30 -7.73 -24.32 9.26
CA PHE A 30 -7.18 -24.19 10.62
C PHE A 30 -6.05 -25.19 10.85
N VAL A 31 -4.82 -24.70 10.91
CA VAL A 31 -3.62 -25.54 11.12
C VAL A 31 -3.01 -25.36 12.51
N SER A 32 -2.07 -26.23 12.88
CA SER A 32 -1.24 -26.04 14.06
C SER A 32 -0.25 -24.88 13.83
N ALA A 33 0.08 -24.13 14.88
CA ALA A 33 1.05 -23.03 14.77
C ALA A 33 2.45 -23.50 14.33
N LYS A 34 2.79 -24.78 14.56
CA LYS A 34 4.07 -25.39 14.14
C LYS A 34 4.15 -25.65 12.63
N GLU A 35 3.02 -25.62 11.93
CA GLU A 35 2.92 -25.88 10.49
C GLU A 35 2.92 -24.59 9.67
N VAL A 36 2.93 -23.42 10.33
CA VAL A 36 2.94 -22.11 9.68
C VAL A 36 4.37 -21.70 9.40
N GLU A 37 4.72 -21.56 8.12
CA GLU A 37 6.08 -21.18 7.70
C GLU A 37 6.23 -19.67 7.45
N LEU A 38 5.16 -19.01 7.01
CA LEU A 38 5.14 -17.60 6.61
C LEU A 38 3.94 -16.87 7.20
N MET A 39 4.07 -15.55 7.33
CA MET A 39 3.03 -14.64 7.79
C MET A 39 3.07 -13.32 7.00
N ASP A 40 1.90 -12.73 6.79
CA ASP A 40 1.73 -11.42 6.19
C ASP A 40 2.52 -10.34 6.95
N VAL A 41 3.25 -9.48 6.21
CA VAL A 41 4.11 -8.45 6.81
C VAL A 41 3.27 -7.25 7.29
N SER A 42 2.17 -6.96 6.60
CA SER A 42 1.30 -5.82 6.89
C SER A 42 -0.14 -6.13 6.50
N PRO A 43 -1.14 -5.69 7.30
CA PRO A 43 -2.54 -5.75 6.91
C PRO A 43 -2.85 -5.02 5.59
N LYS A 44 -2.02 -4.04 5.22
CA LYS A 44 -2.16 -3.25 3.99
C LYS A 44 -1.47 -3.89 2.77
N GLN A 45 -0.85 -5.07 2.91
CA GLN A 45 -0.05 -5.68 1.81
C GLN A 45 -0.88 -6.03 0.57
N ILE A 46 -2.20 -6.22 0.73
CA ILE A 46 -3.10 -6.63 -0.35
C ILE A 46 -3.70 -5.44 -1.11
N VAL A 47 -3.55 -4.21 -0.60
CA VAL A 47 -4.17 -3.01 -1.17
C VAL A 47 -3.14 -2.15 -1.90
N SER A 48 -3.58 -1.44 -2.95
CA SER A 48 -2.75 -0.48 -3.67
C SER A 48 -2.47 0.78 -2.84
N VAL A 49 -1.48 1.58 -3.25
CA VAL A 49 -1.19 2.87 -2.58
C VAL A 49 -2.43 3.76 -2.55
N SER A 50 -3.15 3.94 -3.67
CA SER A 50 -4.36 4.76 -3.73
C SER A 50 -5.47 4.22 -2.81
N THR A 51 -5.68 2.91 -2.80
CA THR A 51 -6.69 2.30 -1.91
C THR A 51 -6.29 2.45 -0.43
N SER A 52 -5.00 2.42 -0.12
CA SER A 52 -4.48 2.60 1.24
C SER A 52 -4.64 4.03 1.79
N LEU A 53 -4.96 5.01 0.93
CA LEU A 53 -5.27 6.39 1.32
C LEU A 53 -6.75 6.59 1.72
N ILE A 54 -7.61 5.58 1.56
CA ILE A 54 -9.01 5.66 1.98
C ILE A 54 -9.09 5.27 3.47
N PRO A 55 -9.49 6.18 4.37
CA PRO A 55 -9.68 5.84 5.77
C PRO A 55 -10.90 4.93 5.95
N PHE A 56 -10.82 4.01 6.92
CA PHE A 56 -11.89 3.05 7.24
C PHE A 56 -12.31 2.15 6.07
N ILE A 57 -11.38 1.82 5.16
CA ILE A 57 -11.65 1.03 3.96
C ILE A 57 -12.28 -0.35 4.27
N GLU A 58 -12.02 -0.90 5.44
CA GLU A 58 -12.60 -2.15 5.93
C GLU A 58 -14.11 -2.07 6.18
N HIS A 59 -14.69 -0.86 6.21
CA HIS A 59 -16.13 -0.62 6.36
C HIS A 59 -16.83 -0.35 5.02
N ASP A 60 -16.07 -0.17 3.93
CA ASP A 60 -16.59 0.06 2.59
C ASP A 60 -16.61 -1.23 1.77
N ASP A 61 -17.58 -1.36 0.87
CA ASP A 61 -17.60 -2.47 -0.08
C ASP A 61 -16.55 -2.27 -1.19
N ALA A 62 -16.19 -3.36 -1.87
CA ALA A 62 -15.13 -3.37 -2.87
C ALA A 62 -15.40 -2.43 -4.06
N ASN A 63 -16.66 -2.24 -4.48
CA ASN A 63 -16.98 -1.36 -5.61
C ASN A 63 -16.82 0.11 -5.20
N ARG A 64 -17.28 0.49 -4.00
CA ARG A 64 -17.08 1.83 -3.46
C ARG A 64 -15.61 2.14 -3.22
N ALA A 65 -14.85 1.18 -2.66
CA ALA A 65 -13.40 1.27 -2.51
C ALA A 65 -12.70 1.50 -3.86
N LEU A 66 -13.09 0.75 -4.90
CA LEU A 66 -12.55 0.87 -6.26
C LEU A 66 -12.86 2.24 -6.87
N MET A 67 -14.10 2.71 -6.74
CA MET A 67 -14.50 4.03 -7.22
C MET A 67 -13.73 5.12 -6.48
N GLY A 68 -13.64 5.07 -5.15
CA GLY A 68 -12.90 6.02 -4.33
C GLY A 68 -11.44 6.12 -4.74
N ALA A 69 -10.75 4.99 -4.91
CA ALA A 69 -9.35 4.97 -5.33
C ALA A 69 -9.13 5.54 -6.75
N ASN A 70 -10.09 5.35 -7.66
CA ASN A 70 -10.01 5.91 -9.00
C ASN A 70 -10.35 7.40 -9.04
N MET A 71 -11.31 7.85 -8.24
CA MET A 71 -11.68 9.26 -8.12
C MET A 71 -10.55 10.09 -7.49
N GLN A 72 -9.78 9.52 -6.55
CA GLN A 72 -8.60 10.20 -6.00
C GLN A 72 -7.58 10.59 -7.08
N LYS A 73 -7.36 9.74 -8.09
CA LYS A 73 -6.44 10.03 -9.22
C LYS A 73 -6.98 11.11 -10.17
N GLN A 74 -8.24 11.49 -10.03
CA GLN A 74 -8.89 12.54 -10.83
C GLN A 74 -8.93 13.88 -10.08
N ALA A 75 -8.42 13.93 -8.84
CA ALA A 75 -8.37 15.16 -8.07
C ALA A 75 -7.50 16.22 -8.78
N VAL A 76 -7.97 17.47 -8.74
CA VAL A 76 -7.24 18.61 -9.31
C VAL A 76 -6.53 19.40 -8.20
N PRO A 77 -5.29 19.88 -8.43
CA PRO A 77 -4.59 20.71 -7.45
C PRO A 77 -5.33 22.02 -7.18
N LEU A 78 -5.46 22.37 -5.90
CA LEU A 78 -6.06 23.63 -5.46
C LEU A 78 -4.99 24.73 -5.37
N LEU A 79 -5.42 26.00 -5.34
CA LEU A 79 -4.53 27.15 -5.10
C LEU A 79 -3.83 27.06 -3.74
N VAL A 80 -4.55 26.59 -2.73
CA VAL A 80 -4.03 26.36 -1.38
C VAL A 80 -4.40 24.92 -0.99
N PRO A 81 -3.45 23.98 -1.03
CA PRO A 81 -3.70 22.59 -0.62
C PRO A 81 -3.77 22.48 0.90
N GLU A 82 -4.77 21.78 1.40
CA GLU A 82 -4.92 21.45 2.82
C GLU A 82 -4.78 19.95 3.04
N ALA A 83 -4.04 19.55 4.06
CA ALA A 83 -3.91 18.14 4.43
C ALA A 83 -5.21 17.62 5.06
N PRO A 84 -5.59 16.35 4.82
CA PRO A 84 -6.78 15.78 5.44
C PRO A 84 -6.61 15.68 6.96
N TYR A 85 -7.65 16.06 7.71
CA TYR A 85 -7.67 15.89 9.17
C TYR A 85 -7.67 14.43 9.61
N ILE A 86 -8.25 13.54 8.79
CA ILE A 86 -8.30 12.10 9.01
C ILE A 86 -7.54 11.43 7.86
N GLY A 87 -6.35 10.92 8.16
CA GLY A 87 -5.50 10.21 7.22
C GLY A 87 -5.22 8.77 7.64
N THR A 88 -4.51 8.03 6.80
CA THR A 88 -4.14 6.63 6.99
C THR A 88 -2.65 6.42 7.33
N GLY A 89 -1.86 7.50 7.27
CA GLY A 89 -0.43 7.54 7.56
C GLY A 89 0.46 7.23 6.35
N VAL A 90 -0.13 7.02 5.17
CA VAL A 90 0.60 6.69 3.93
C VAL A 90 0.84 7.95 3.08
N GLU A 91 0.16 9.06 3.38
CA GLU A 91 0.15 10.32 2.62
C GLU A 91 1.56 10.89 2.45
N ALA A 92 2.30 11.02 3.55
CA ALA A 92 3.65 11.59 3.53
C ALA A 92 4.61 10.77 2.67
N ARG A 93 4.50 9.45 2.72
CA ARG A 93 5.32 8.56 1.91
C ARG A 93 4.89 8.59 0.44
N ALA A 94 3.58 8.56 0.19
CA ALA A 94 3.04 8.67 -1.16
C ALA A 94 3.47 9.98 -1.84
N ALA A 95 3.40 11.12 -1.15
CA ALA A 95 3.84 12.41 -1.69
C ALA A 95 5.35 12.47 -1.97
N ARG A 96 6.17 11.92 -1.06
CA ARG A 96 7.63 11.83 -1.27
C ARG A 96 7.99 10.92 -2.45
N ASP A 97 7.37 9.75 -2.51
CA ASP A 97 7.67 8.73 -3.52
C ASP A 97 7.05 9.06 -4.89
N ALA A 98 6.07 9.98 -4.96
CA ALA A 98 5.47 10.46 -6.21
C ALA A 98 6.44 11.31 -7.05
N GLY A 99 7.41 11.98 -6.43
CA GLY A 99 8.44 12.75 -7.13
C GLY A 99 8.07 14.20 -7.46
N ASP A 100 6.86 14.65 -7.15
CA ASP A 100 6.42 16.05 -7.39
C ASP A 100 6.90 17.03 -6.30
N VAL A 101 7.44 16.53 -5.19
CA VAL A 101 7.95 17.34 -4.07
C VAL A 101 9.47 17.48 -4.15
N VAL A 102 9.98 18.66 -3.81
CA VAL A 102 11.42 18.90 -3.70
C VAL A 102 11.92 18.31 -2.39
N LEU A 103 12.87 17.36 -2.47
CA LEU A 103 13.49 16.71 -1.32
C LEU A 103 14.95 17.18 -1.18
N ALA A 104 15.41 17.34 0.05
CA ALA A 104 16.82 17.57 0.32
C ALA A 104 17.63 16.30 0.04
N GLU A 105 18.72 16.41 -0.72
CA GLU A 105 19.62 15.29 -1.04
C GLU A 105 20.46 14.84 0.18
N GLY A 106 20.60 15.70 1.18
CA GLY A 106 21.40 15.44 2.37
C GLY A 106 21.09 16.38 3.52
N VAL A 107 21.78 16.15 4.64
CA VAL A 107 21.70 17.00 5.84
C VAL A 107 22.40 18.34 5.59
N GLY A 108 21.78 19.43 6.06
CA GLY A 108 22.30 20.78 5.88
C GLY A 108 21.48 21.81 6.65
N THR A 109 21.78 23.09 6.40
CA THR A 109 21.05 24.22 6.96
C THR A 109 20.63 25.14 5.81
N VAL A 110 19.41 25.65 5.86
CA VAL A 110 18.89 26.59 4.85
C VAL A 110 19.64 27.91 4.99
N THR A 111 20.35 28.33 3.95
CA THR A 111 21.10 29.60 3.93
C THR A 111 20.29 30.76 3.39
N ASP A 112 19.44 30.50 2.39
CA ASP A 112 18.61 31.49 1.71
C ASP A 112 17.38 30.80 1.07
N VAL A 113 16.28 31.54 0.91
CA VAL A 113 15.06 31.04 0.25
C VAL A 113 14.42 32.18 -0.55
N SER A 114 14.11 31.91 -1.82
CA SER A 114 13.40 32.84 -2.71
C SER A 114 12.22 32.12 -3.39
N GLY A 115 11.19 32.89 -3.73
CA GLY A 115 10.00 32.41 -4.44
C GLY A 115 9.69 33.20 -5.71
N GLU A 116 10.62 34.04 -6.18
CA GLU A 116 10.57 34.67 -7.51
C GLU A 116 10.82 33.66 -8.64
#